data_AF-A0A3M1SFR6-F1
#
_entry.id   AF-A0A3M1SFR6-F1
#
_cell.length_a   1.000
_cell.length_b   1.000
_cell.length_c   1.000
_cell.angle_alpha   90.00
_cell.angle_beta   90.00
_cell.angle_gamma   90.00
#
_symmetry.space_group_name_H-M   'P 1'
#
loop_
_entity.id
_entity.type
_entity.pdbx_description
1 polymer ?
#
loop_
_entity_poly.entity_id
_entity_poly.type
_entity_poly.pdbx_seq_one_letter_code
_entity_poly.pdbx_strand_id
1 'polypeptide(L)' 'MNLLLVHNDYREPGGETVVYRAEVALLQRHGHQVLTWQRDNTEIFTYNLY' A
#
# COMPACT_ATOMS: atom_id res chain seq x y z
N MET A 1 -0.78 -11.06 15.44
CA MET A 1 0.31 -11.42 14.51
C MET A 1 0.93 -10.15 13.97
N ASN A 2 2.16 -10.23 13.48
CA ASN A 2 2.86 -9.09 12.88
C ASN A 2 2.81 -9.25 11.36
N LEU A 3 2.24 -8.27 10.67
CA LEU A 3 2.07 -8.29 9.22
C LEU A 3 2.69 -7.04 8.61
N LEU A 4 3.32 -7.20 7.45
CA LEU A 4 3.72 -6.10 6.57
C LEU A 4 2.86 -6.16 5.32
N LEU A 5 2.04 -5.14 5.10
CA LEU A 5 1.27 -4.99 3.88
C LEU A 5 1.98 -4.01 2.95
N VAL A 6 2.22 -4.44 1.71
CA VAL A 6 2.95 -3.68 0.69
C VAL A 6 1.99 -3.28 -0.41
N HIS A 7 1.98 -2.01 -0.77
CA HIS A 7 1.14 -1.49 -1.85
C HIS A 7 1.86 -0.45 -2.68
N ASN A 8 1.54 -0.43 -3.97
CA ASN A 8 2.04 0.56 -4.91
C ASN A 8 0.84 1.25 -5.53
N ASP A 9 0.65 2.54 -5.26
CA ASP A 9 -0.42 3.33 -5.87
C ASP A 9 -0.07 3.58 -7.35
N TYR A 10 -0.96 3.14 -8.24
CA TYR A 10 -0.77 3.23 -9.68
C TYR A 10 -1.55 4.38 -10.30
N ARG A 11 -0.91 5.53 -10.56
CA ARG A 11 -1.50 6.72 -11.22
C ARG A 11 -2.77 7.28 -10.55
N GLU A 12 -3.88 6.56 -10.63
CA GLU A 12 -5.17 6.89 -10.02
C GLU A 12 -5.60 5.72 -9.12
N PRO A 13 -6.25 5.98 -7.96
CA PRO A 13 -6.67 4.91 -7.05
C PRO A 13 -7.61 3.90 -7.72
N GLY A 14 -7.16 2.65 -7.82
CA GLY A 14 -7.94 1.57 -8.39
C GLY A 14 -8.61 0.67 -7.35
N GLY A 15 -9.21 -0.42 -7.83
CA GLY A 15 -9.81 -1.42 -6.95
C GLY A 15 -8.80 -2.05 -5.98
N GLU A 16 -7.53 -2.13 -6.38
CA GLU A 16 -6.45 -2.65 -5.53
C GLU A 16 -6.15 -1.72 -4.35
N THR A 17 -6.14 -0.40 -4.54
CA THR A 17 -6.04 0.58 -3.44
C THR A 17 -7.21 0.45 -2.46
N VAL A 18 -8.43 0.22 -2.96
CA VAL A 18 -9.63 0.04 -2.12
C VAL A 18 -9.54 -1.25 -1.29
N VAL A 19 -9.17 -2.37 -1.91
CA VAL A 19 -8.99 -3.66 -1.23
C VAL A 19 -7.88 -3.57 -0.18
N TYR A 20 -6.73 -3.00 -0.54
CA TYR A 20 -5.62 -2.81 0.39
C TYR A 20 -6.05 -2.02 1.64
N ARG A 21 -6.78 -0.91 1.46
CA ARG A 21 -7.26 -0.09 2.59
C ARG A 21 -8.25 -0.87 3.47
N ALA A 22 -9.16 -1.64 2.85
CA ALA A 22 -10.11 -2.46 3.57
C ALA A 22 -9.42 -3.57 4.37
N GLU A 23 -8.40 -4.21 3.80
CA GLU A 23 -7.63 -5.28 4.44
C GLU A 23 -6.81 -4.76 5.62
N VAL A 24 -6.09 -3.64 5.46
CA VAL A 24 -5.38 -2.96 6.56
C VAL A 24 -6.34 -2.68 7.72
N ALA A 25 -7.49 -2.08 7.43
CA ALA A 25 -8.47 -1.74 8.45
C ALA A 25 -9.04 -2.99 9.15
N LEU A 26 -9.32 -4.05 8.40
CA LEU A 26 -9.82 -5.30 8.96
C LEU A 26 -8.80 -5.94 9.91
N LEU A 27 -7.56 -6.09 9.45
CA LEU A 27 -6.49 -6.73 10.23
C LEU A 27 -6.17 -5.94 11.51
N GLN A 28 -6.13 -4.61 11.43
CA GLN A 28 -5.94 -3.75 12.60
C GLN A 28 -7.09 -3.87 13.60
N ARG A 29 -8.35 -3.91 13.12
CA ARG A 29 -9.53 -4.10 13.98
C ARG A 29 -9.51 -5.44 14.72
N HIS A 30 -8.91 -6.47 14.13
CA HIS A 30 -8.71 -7.77 14.77
C HIS A 30 -7.47 -7.84 15.70
N GLY A 31 -6.86 -6.70 16.01
CA GLY A 31 -5.75 -6.60 16.97
C GLY A 31 -4.41 -7.10 16.43
N HIS A 32 -4.26 -7.19 15.11
CA HIS A 32 -2.97 -7.50 14.51
C HIS A 32 -2.08 -6.26 14.44
N GLN A 33 -0.77 -6.45 14.62
CA GLN A 33 0.21 -5.40 14.40
C GLN A 33 0.48 -5.34 12.90
N VAL A 34 -0.08 -4.32 12.25
CA VAL A 34 0.02 -4.12 10.80
C VAL A 34 0.95 -2.95 10.52
N LEU A 35 2.07 -3.25 9.87
CA LEU A 35 2.94 -2.25 9.26
C LEU A 35 2.56 -2.11 7.79
N THR A 36 2.59 -0.88 7.29
CA THR A 36 2.29 -0.57 5.90
C THR A 36 3.53 -0.02 5.21
N TRP A 37 3.89 -0.58 4.07
CA TRP A 37 4.88 -0.02 3.16
C TRP A 37 4.19 0.36 1.86
N GLN A 38 4.14 1.66 1.58
CA GLN A 38 3.46 2.21 0.42
C GLN A 38 4.45 2.96 -0.46
N ARG A 39 4.29 2.83 -1.76
CA ARG A 39 4.99 3.61 -2.78
C ARG A 39 4.00 4.17 -3.77
N ASP A 40 4.40 5.23 -4.45
CA ASP A 40 3.64 5.81 -5.55
C ASP A 40 4.43 5.56 -6.83
N ASN A 41 3.79 4.98 -7.84
CA ASN A 41 4.50 4.69 -9.09
C ASN A 41 4.90 5.95 -9.87
N THR A 42 4.34 7.12 -9.54
CA THR A 42 4.77 8.41 -10.08
C THR A 42 6.21 8.74 -9.71
N GLU A 43 6.77 8.12 -8.67
CA GLU A 43 8.19 8.21 -8.32
C GLU A 43 9.10 7.81 -9.48
N ILE A 44 8.63 6.94 -10.39
CA ILE A 44 9.35 6.53 -11.60
C ILE A 44 9.69 7.72 -12.49
N PHE A 45 8.86 8.78 -12.51
CA PHE A 45 9.16 9.98 -13.29
C PHE A 45 10.42 10.72 -12.81
N THR A 46 10.88 10.44 -11.58
CA THR A 46 12.12 11.00 -11.02
C THR A 46 13.32 10.05 -11.17
N TYR A 47 13.09 8.80 -11.55
CA TYR A 47 14.15 7.81 -11.76
C TYR A 47 14.77 8.03 -13.13
N ASN A 48 15.61 9.07 -13.23
CA ASN A 48 16.37 9.32 -14.44
C ASN A 48 17.64 8.45 -14.42
N LEU A 49 17.88 7.69 -15.49
CA LEU A 49 19.13 6.96 -15.72
C LEU A 49 20.11 7.77 -16.61
N TYR A 50 19.75 8.99 -17.00
CA TYR A 50 20.56 9.91 -17.80
C TYR A 50 20.34 11.37 -17.39
#